data_AF-A0A1F7CLD2-F1
#
_entry.id   AF-A0A1F7CLD2-F1
#
_cell.length_a   1.000
_cell.length_b   1.000
_cell.length_c   1.000
_cell.angle_alpha   90.00
_cell.angle_beta   90.00
_cell.angle_gamma   90.00
#
_symmetry.space_group_name_H-M   'P 1'
#
loop_
_entity.id
_entity.type
_entity.pdbx_description
1 polymer ?
#
loop_
_entity_poly.entity_id
_entity_poly.type
_entity_poly.pdbx_seq_one_letter_code
_entity_poly.pdbx_strand_id
1 'polypeptide(L)' 'MAKLPTIAEIRKMSVEDLRSEVATVRREAARIRLGVELSKEKDASQVKKLRKHLAQILTVLQEKNATLSPHS' A
#
# COMPACT_ATOMS: atom_id res chain seq x y z
N MET A 1 -9.99 11.40 -2.16
CA MET A 1 -9.28 10.32 -1.46
C MET A 1 -8.74 10.86 -0.16
N ALA A 2 -8.81 10.07 0.92
CA ALA A 2 -8.15 10.43 2.17
C ALA A 2 -6.63 10.50 1.95
N LYS A 3 -5.95 11.31 2.77
CA LYS A 3 -4.50 11.45 2.72
C LYS A 3 -3.84 10.10 2.99
N LEU A 4 -2.94 9.67 2.11
CA LEU A 4 -2.16 8.45 2.32
C LEU A 4 -1.30 8.62 3.60
N PRO A 5 -1.24 7.59 4.47
CA PRO A 5 -0.42 7.65 5.66
C PRO A 5 1.06 7.82 5.30
N THR A 6 1.76 8.61 6.10
CA THR A 6 3.21 8.79 6.00
C THR A 6 3.95 7.52 6.40
N ILE A 7 5.22 7.38 6.00
CA ILE A 7 6.04 6.23 6.40
C ILE A 7 6.14 6.06 7.92
N ALA A 8 6.12 7.17 8.67
CA ALA A 8 6.14 7.16 10.13
C ALA A 8 4.84 6.58 10.72
N GLU A 9 3.70 6.84 10.09
CA GLU A 9 2.41 6.27 10.47
C GLU A 9 2.34 4.79 10.12
N ILE A 10 2.79 4.40 8.91
CA ILE A 10 2.86 2.99 8.48
C ILE A 10 3.69 2.16 9.48
N ARG A 11 4.82 2.68 9.97
CA ARG A 11 5.65 1.97 10.96
C ARG A 11 4.96 1.70 12.30
N LYS A 12 4.00 2.55 12.68
CA LYS A 12 3.23 2.41 13.92
C LYS A 12 2.07 1.42 13.82
N MET A 13 1.63 1.08 12.61
CA MET A 13 0.55 0.11 12.39
C MET A 13 0.95 -1.29 12.85
N SER A 14 -0.04 -2.07 13.30
CA SER A 14 0.14 -3.49 13.60
C SER A 14 0.36 -4.29 12.31
N VAL A 15 0.85 -5.53 12.42
CA VAL A 15 1.00 -6.42 11.25
C VAL A 15 -0.35 -6.70 10.58
N GLU A 16 -1.42 -6.83 11.37
CA GLU A 16 -2.78 -7.05 10.88
C GLU A 16 -3.33 -5.83 10.13
N ASP A 17 -3.10 -4.63 10.67
CA ASP A 17 -3.47 -3.38 10.02
C ASP A 17 -2.71 -3.20 8.71
N LEU A 18 -1.40 -3.49 8.69
CA LEU A 18 -0.59 -3.42 7.48
C LEU A 18 -1.10 -4.39 6.40
N ARG A 19 -1.49 -5.61 6.78
CA ARG A 19 -2.08 -6.60 5.85
C ARG A 19 -3.42 -6.12 5.29
N SER A 20 -4.26 -5.53 6.14
CA SER A 20 -5.54 -4.96 5.75
C SER A 20 -5.34 -3.79 4.79
N GLU A 21 -4.37 -2.91 5.07
CA GLU A 21 -4.03 -1.78 4.23
C GLU A 21 -3.49 -2.23 2.86
N VAL A 22 -2.65 -3.26 2.80
CA VAL A 22 -2.20 -3.86 1.52
C VAL A 22 -3.40 -4.28 0.66
N ALA A 23 -4.39 -4.94 1.25
CA ALA A 23 -5.57 -5.40 0.52
C ALA A 23 -6.43 -4.22 0.00
N THR A 24 -6.54 -3.16 0.79
CA THR A 24 -7.25 -1.94 0.40
C THR A 24 -6.53 -1.21 -0.74
N VAL A 25 -5.24 -0.93 -0.58
CA VAL A 25 -4.43 -0.20 -1.59
C VAL A 25 -4.34 -0.99 -2.89
N ARG A 26 -4.25 -2.33 -2.83
CA ARG A 26 -4.29 -3.17 -4.05
C ARG A 26 -5.60 -3.05 -4.81
N ARG A 27 -6.74 -3.11 -4.11
CA ARG A 27 -8.07 -2.97 -4.73
C ARG A 27 -8.24 -1.61 -5.35
N GLU A 28 -7.81 -0.56 -4.66
CA GLU A 28 -7.90 0.82 -5.15
C GLU A 28 -7.00 1.03 -6.38
N ALA A 29 -5.74 0.55 -6.34
CA ALA A 29 -4.84 0.63 -7.48
C ALA A 29 -5.37 -0.12 -8.71
N ALA A 30 -6.00 -1.29 -8.52
CA ALA A 30 -6.64 -2.05 -9.59
C ALA A 30 -7.85 -1.30 -10.18
N ARG A 31 -8.70 -0.72 -9.32
CA ARG A 31 -9.85 0.09 -9.74
C ARG A 31 -9.43 1.28 -10.59
N ILE A 32 -8.46 2.07 -10.12
CA ILE A 32 -7.97 3.25 -10.86
C ILE A 32 -7.31 2.82 -12.16
N ARG A 33 -6.50 1.76 -12.14
CA ARG A 33 -5.86 1.23 -13.36
C ARG A 33 -6.90 0.85 -14.41
N LEU A 34 -7.95 0.13 -14.02
CA LEU A 34 -9.04 -0.22 -14.92
C LEU A 34 -9.77 1.04 -15.41
N GLY A 35 -9.99 2.02 -14.55
CA GLY A 35 -10.56 3.32 -14.92
C GLY A 35 -9.72 4.05 -15.97
N VAL A 36 -8.39 4.05 -15.83
CA VAL A 36 -7.45 4.63 -16.80
C VAL A 36 -7.49 3.87 -18.12
N GLU A 37 -7.43 2.54 -18.09
CA GLU A 37 -7.49 1.68 -19.29
C GLU A 37 -8.81 1.87 -20.06
N LEU A 38 -9.92 2.07 -19.34
CA LEU A 38 -11.24 2.37 -19.92
C LEU A 38 -11.45 3.86 -20.26
N SER A 39 -10.41 4.70 -20.14
CA SER A 39 -10.48 6.17 -20.33
C SER A 39 -11.53 6.89 -19.46
N LYS A 40 -12.00 6.24 -18.39
CA LYS A 40 -12.95 6.78 -17.39
C LYS A 40 -12.25 7.59 -16.31
N GLU A 41 -10.95 7.41 -16.14
CA GLU A 41 -10.13 8.07 -15.11
C GLU A 41 -8.90 8.69 -15.78
N LYS A 42 -8.63 9.98 -15.55
CA LYS A 42 -7.53 10.71 -16.23
C LYS A 42 -6.20 10.66 -15.48
N ASP A 43 -6.20 10.20 -14.23
CA ASP A 43 -5.10 10.44 -13.31
C ASP A 43 -4.24 9.18 -13.08
N ALA A 44 -3.51 8.77 -14.12
CA ALA A 44 -2.53 7.69 -14.04
C ALA A 44 -1.45 7.94 -12.97
N SER A 45 -1.24 9.19 -12.58
CA SER A 45 -0.33 9.56 -11.49
C SER A 45 -0.81 9.03 -10.14
N GLN A 46 -2.12 8.85 -9.94
CA GLN A 46 -2.67 8.23 -8.73
C GLN A 46 -2.28 6.75 -8.62
N VAL A 47 -2.29 6.01 -9.73
CA VAL A 47 -1.82 4.62 -9.75
C VAL A 47 -0.36 4.56 -9.31
N LYS A 48 0.48 5.48 -9.78
CA LYS A 48 1.89 5.57 -9.39
C LYS A 48 2.05 5.86 -7.89
N LYS A 49 1.26 6.77 -7.32
CA LYS A 49 1.25 7.10 -5.88
C LYS A 49 0.87 5.88 -5.04
N LEU A 50 -0.21 5.18 -5.40
CA LEU A 50 -0.66 4.00 -4.68
C LEU A 50 0.34 2.84 -4.76
N ARG A 51 1.00 2.64 -5.91
CA ARG A 51 2.08 1.63 -6.03
C ARG A 51 3.26 1.94 -5.12
N LYS A 52 3.67 3.22 -5.04
CA LYS A 52 4.74 3.65 -4.13
C LYS A 52 4.34 3.41 -2.68
N HIS A 53 3.10 3.74 -2.33
CA HIS A 53 2.57 3.50 -0.99
C HIS A 53 2.52 2.01 -0.63
N LEU A 54 2.04 1.18 -1.56
CA LEU A 54 2.04 -0.27 -1.41
C LEU A 54 3.46 -0.82 -1.16
N ALA A 55 4.46 -0.34 -1.91
CA ALA A 55 5.84 -0.74 -1.70
C ALA A 55 6.33 -0.38 -0.28
N GLN A 56 6.00 0.81 0.23
CA GLN A 56 6.35 1.22 1.59
C GLN A 56 5.72 0.31 2.65
N ILE A 57 4.45 -0.04 2.51
CA ILE A 57 3.75 -0.95 3.43
C ILE A 57 4.40 -2.34 3.42
N LEU A 58 4.70 -2.87 2.22
CA LEU A 58 5.34 -4.17 2.07
C LEU A 58 6.74 -4.20 2.69
N THR A 59 7.53 -3.14 2.53
CA THR A 59 8.84 -3.01 3.17
C THR A 59 8.71 -3.06 4.70
N VAL A 60 7.82 -2.26 5.29
CA VAL A 60 7.61 -2.25 6.75
C VAL A 60 7.08 -3.59 7.25
N LEU A 61 6.19 -4.23 6.50
CA LEU A 61 5.69 -5.57 6.83
C LEU A 61 6.83 -6.59 6.86
N GLN A 62 7.72 -6.54 5.87
CA GLN A 62 8.89 -7.41 5.81
C GLN A 62 9.85 -7.15 6.97
N GLU A 63 10.14 -5.89 7.29
CA GLU A 63 10.97 -5.49 8.44
C GLU A 63 10.40 -6.04 9.76
N LYS A 64 9.07 -5.89 9.96
CA LYS A 64 8.39 -6.41 11.16
C LYS A 64 8.43 -7.93 11.23
N ASN A 65 8.16 -8.63 10.12
CA ASN A 65 8.22 -10.09 10.09
C ASN A 65 9.64 -10.62 10.35
N ALA A 66 10.66 -9.99 9.77
CA ALA A 66 12.07 -10.35 10.00
C ALA A 66 12.47 -10.15 11.47
N THR A 67 11.97 -9.09 12.11
CA THR A 67 12.20 -8.83 13.54
C THR A 67 11.50 -9.85 14.44
N LEU A 68 10.35 -10.38 14.00
CA LEU A 68 9.56 -11.38 14.73
C LEU A 68 10.06 -12.82 14.53
N SER A 69 11.00 -13.07 13.62
CA SER A 69 11.59 -14.40 13.36
C SER A 69 13.11 -14.39 13.47
N PRO A 70 13.70 -14.09 14.65
CA PRO A 70 15.10 -14.41 14.86
C PRO A 70 15.22 -15.93 15.03
N HIS A 71 15.93 -16.56 14.10
CA HIS A 71 16.26 -18.00 14.05
C HIS A 71 15.24 -18.91 13.34
N SER A 72 15.56 -19.21 12.07
CA SER A 72 15.37 -20.53 11.47
C SER A 72 16.74 -21.07 11.10
#